data_AF-A0A2N7KJT5-F1
#
_entry.id   AF-A0A2N7KJT5-F1
#
_cell.length_a   1.000
_cell.length_b   1.000
_cell.length_c   1.000
_cell.angle_alpha   90.00
_cell.angle_beta   90.00
_cell.angle_gamma   90.00
#
_symmetry.space_group_name_H-M   'P 1'
#
loop_
_entity.id
_entity.type
_entity.pdbx_description
1 polymer ?
#
loop_
_entity_poly.entity_id
_entity_poly.type
_entity_poly.pdbx_seq_one_letter_code
_entity_poly.pdbx_strand_id
1 'polypeptide(L)' 'MEPSKYKYPITAKLIRDARLRSGLQQKDFISQNNLEITQATFSRWETGQAQVPANVLLKLGLVSEAIVL' A
#
# COMPACT_ATOMS: atom_id res chain seq x y z
N MET A 1 -21.68 3.27 10.93
CA MET A 1 -20.31 2.82 10.58
C MET A 1 -19.37 3.53 11.55
N GLU A 2 -18.58 2.77 12.32
CA GLU A 2 -17.55 3.36 13.17
C GLU A 2 -16.54 4.14 12.30
N PRO A 3 -16.12 5.35 12.68
CA PRO A 3 -15.11 6.09 11.96
C PRO A 3 -13.80 5.30 11.94
N SER A 4 -13.18 5.20 10.76
CA SER A 4 -11.90 4.53 10.59
C SER A 4 -10.85 5.17 11.49
N LYS A 5 -10.22 4.37 12.37
CA LYS A 5 -9.03 4.79 13.14
C LYS A 5 -7.81 5.15 12.28
N TYR A 6 -7.85 4.82 10.99
CA TYR A 6 -6.77 5.10 10.04
C TYR A 6 -6.94 6.46 9.40
N LYS A 7 -5.85 7.24 9.34
CA LYS A 7 -5.79 8.53 8.64
C LYS A 7 -5.93 8.36 7.12
N TYR A 8 -5.42 7.25 6.58
CA TYR A 8 -5.47 6.91 5.16
C TYR A 8 -6.01 5.49 4.92
N PRO A 9 -7.32 5.24 5.15
CA PRO A 9 -7.87 3.88 5.18
C PRO A 9 -7.85 3.17 3.82
N ILE A 10 -8.11 3.91 2.73
CA ILE A 10 -8.25 3.34 1.38
C ILE A 10 -6.89 2.82 0.89
N THR A 11 -5.86 3.65 0.92
CA THR A 11 -4.52 3.27 0.43
C THR A 11 -3.87 2.21 1.32
N ALA A 12 -4.11 2.27 2.64
CA ALA A 12 -3.68 1.24 3.58
C ALA A 12 -4.31 -0.12 3.27
N LYS A 13 -5.62 -0.16 3.01
CA LYS A 13 -6.32 -1.39 2.62
C LYS A 13 -5.76 -1.94 1.30
N LEU A 14 -5.58 -1.10 0.28
CA LEU A 14 -5.08 -1.53 -1.02
C LEU A 14 -3.72 -2.25 -0.92
N ILE A 15 -2.74 -1.62 -0.27
CA ILE A 15 -1.39 -2.17 -0.18
C ILE A 15 -1.32 -3.39 0.75
N ARG A 16 -2.09 -3.38 1.84
CA ARG A 16 -2.17 -4.52 2.76
C ARG A 16 -2.77 -5.74 2.09
N ASP A 17 -3.88 -5.56 1.38
CA ASP A 17 -4.55 -6.66 0.70
C ASP A 17 -3.67 -7.20 -0.45
N ALA A 18 -2.91 -6.33 -1.14
CA ALA A 18 -1.93 -6.75 -2.15
C ALA A 18 -0.86 -7.68 -1.56
N ARG A 19 -0.27 -7.31 -0.41
CA ARG A 19 0.70 -8.15 0.29
C ARG A 19 0.08 -9.45 0.79
N LEU A 20 -1.11 -9.39 1.38
CA LEU A 20 -1.78 -10.59 1.90
C LEU A 20 -2.09 -11.57 0.77
N ARG A 21 -2.55 -11.10 -0.40
CA ARG A 21 -2.78 -11.94 -1.58
C ARG A 21 -1.51 -12.58 -2.14
N SER A 22 -0.35 -11.94 -1.99
CA SER A 22 0.92 -12.52 -2.42
C SER A 22 1.48 -13.56 -1.44
N GLY A 23 0.92 -13.66 -0.23
CA GLY A 23 1.41 -14.56 0.82
C GLY A 23 2.75 -14.15 1.44
N LEU A 24 3.23 -12.94 1.17
CA LEU A 24 4.57 -12.49 1.58
C LEU A 24 4.54 -11.76 2.93
N GLN A 25 5.65 -11.87 3.67
CA GLN A 25 5.92 -10.95 4.77
C GLN A 25 6.27 -9.55 4.22
N GLN A 26 6.16 -8.52 5.05
CA GLN A 26 6.41 -7.13 4.61
C GLN A 26 7.79 -6.97 3.97
N LYS A 27 8.85 -7.51 4.58
CA LYS A 27 10.23 -7.41 4.06
C LYS A 27 10.35 -8.02 2.65
N ASP A 28 9.72 -9.17 2.44
CA ASP A 28 9.83 -9.92 1.18
C ASP A 28 8.99 -9.24 0.09
N PHE A 29 7.82 -8.71 0.45
CA PHE A 29 7.00 -7.91 -0.46
C PHE A 29 7.71 -6.64 -0.92
N ILE A 30 8.39 -5.94 -0.01
CA ILE A 30 9.19 -4.75 -0.32
C ILE A 30 10.31 -5.10 -1.29
N SER A 31 11.07 -6.15 -0.98
CA SER A 31 12.19 -6.61 -1.81
C SER A 31 11.74 -7.08 -3.19
N GLN A 32 10.72 -7.95 -3.25
CA GLN A 32 10.22 -8.52 -4.51
C GLN A 32 9.64 -7.44 -5.44
N ASN A 33 9.05 -6.38 -4.90
CA ASN A 33 8.51 -5.27 -5.70
C ASN A 33 9.51 -4.11 -5.89
N ASN A 34 10.77 -4.28 -5.47
CA ASN A 34 11.82 -3.27 -5.56
C ASN A 34 11.36 -1.91 -5.00
N LEU A 35 10.77 -1.92 -3.79
CA LEU A 35 10.37 -0.69 -3.10
C LEU A 35 11.55 -0.19 -2.26
N GLU A 36 12.08 0.99 -2.57
CA GLU A 36 13.23 1.60 -1.89
C GLU A 36 12.81 2.25 -0.55
N ILE A 37 12.30 1.43 0.38
CA ILE A 37 11.79 1.87 1.67
C ILE A 37 12.14 0.87 2.77
N THR A 38 12.05 1.33 4.02
CA THR A 38 12.17 0.45 5.18
C THR A 38 10.88 -0.32 5.46
N GLN A 39 10.99 -1.44 6.18
CA GLN A 39 9.82 -2.15 6.70
C GLN A 39 8.95 -1.27 7.61
N ALA A 40 9.56 -0.37 8.39
CA ALA A 40 8.82 0.55 9.27
C ALA A 40 7.95 1.52 8.45
N THR A 41 8.47 2.05 7.34
CA THR A 41 7.69 2.88 6.39
C THR A 41 6.52 2.09 5.83
N PHE A 42 6.76 0.86 5.36
CA PHE A 42 5.69 0.02 4.81
C PHE A 42 4.63 -0.35 5.86
N SER A 43 5.02 -0.59 7.11
CA SER A 43 4.09 -0.85 8.21
C SER A 43 3.19 0.36 8.50
N ARG A 44 3.74 1.59 8.45
CA ARG A 44 2.95 2.83 8.57
C ARG A 44 1.96 3.00 7.42
N TRP A 45 2.29 2.51 6.23
CA TRP A 45 1.38 2.45 5.09
C TRP A 45 0.25 1.45 5.31
N GLU A 46 0.54 0.21 5.68
CA GLU A 46 -0.48 -0.83 5.91
C GLU A 46 -1.41 -0.51 7.09
N THR A 47 -0.94 0.29 8.04
CA THR A 47 -1.71 0.79 9.18
C THR A 47 -2.29 2.18 8.94
N GLY A 48 -2.19 2.74 7.73
CA GLY A 48 -2.79 4.02 7.37
C GLY A 48 -2.36 5.21 8.21
N GLN A 49 -1.22 5.12 8.89
CA GLN A 49 -0.56 6.22 9.61
C GLN A 49 0.13 7.18 8.63
N ALA A 50 0.60 6.65 7.50
CA ALA A 50 1.16 7.41 6.39
C ALA A 50 0.47 7.02 5.08
N GLN A 51 0.32 7.99 4.18
CA GLN A 51 -0.28 7.76 2.87
C GLN A 51 0.71 7.00 1.97
N VAL A 52 0.20 6.02 1.23
CA VAL A 52 0.98 5.38 0.16
C VAL A 52 1.10 6.36 -1.02
N PRO A 53 2.32 6.66 -1.50
CA PRO A 53 2.52 7.49 -2.68
C PRO A 53 1.83 6.92 -3.92
N ALA A 54 1.27 7.78 -4.77
CA ALA A 54 0.55 7.37 -5.98
C ALA A 54 1.42 6.56 -6.95
N ASN A 55 2.68 6.95 -7.13
CA ASN A 55 3.64 6.22 -7.97
C ASN A 55 3.88 4.78 -7.48
N VAL A 56 3.82 4.53 -6.17
CA VAL A 56 3.92 3.18 -5.61
C VAL A 56 2.65 2.39 -5.91
N LEU A 57 1.47 2.99 -5.74
CA LEU A 57 0.20 2.33 -6.05
C LEU A 57 0.10 1.96 -7.54
N LEU A 58 0.56 2.84 -8.43
CA LEU A 58 0.63 2.61 -9.87
C LEU A 58 1.64 1.50 -10.20
N LYS A 59 2.86 1.55 -9.65
CA LYS A 59 3.90 0.53 -9.83
C LYS A 59 3.41 -0.87 -9.44
N LEU A 60 2.62 -0.95 -8.37
CA LEU A 60 2.04 -2.19 -7.85
C LEU A 60 0.73 -2.59 -8.56
N GLY A 61 0.26 -1.82 -9.54
CA GLY A 61 -1.00 -2.08 -10.26
C GLY A 61 -2.25 -2.03 -9.38
N LEU A 62 -2.21 -1.27 -8.28
CA LEU A 62 -3.29 -1.19 -7.29
C LEU A 62 -4.31 -0.09 -7.62
N VAL A 63 -3.93 0.83 -8.50
CA VAL A 63 -4.79 1.86 -9.08
C VAL A 63 -4.39 2.01 -10.55
N SER A 64 -5.32 2.47 -11.37
CA SER A 64 -5.08 2.86 -12.76
C SER A 64 -5.29 4.36 -12.90
N GLU A 65 -4.55 4.99 -13.81
CA GLU A 65 -4.88 6.34 -14.23
C GLU A 65 -6.28 6.33 -14.87
N ALA A 66 -7.12 7.28 -14.47
CA ALA A 66 -8.40 7.47 -15.12
C ALA A 66 -8.12 8.05 -16.51
N ILE A 67 -8.29 7.26 -17.57
CA ILE A 67 -8.33 7.79 -18.92
C ILE A 67 -9.65 8.54 -19.02
N VAL A 68 -9.58 9.88 -18.98
CA VAL A 68 -10.70 10.73 -19.35
C VAL A 68 -10.68 10.80 -20.88
N LEU A 69 -11.62 10.09 -21.51
CA LEU A 69 -11.91 10.18 -22.95
C LEU A 69 -12.78 11.40 -23.25
#